data_AF-A0A8C7MVH5-F1
#
_entry.id   AF-A0A8C7MVH5-F1
#
_cell.length_a   1.000
_cell.length_b   1.000
_cell.length_c   1.000
_cell.angle_alpha   90.00
_cell.angle_beta   90.00
_cell.angle_gamma   90.00
#
_symmetry.space_group_name_H-M   'P 1'
#
loop_
_entity.id
_entity.type
_entity.pdbx_description
1 polymer ?
#
loop_
_entity_poly.entity_id
_entity_poly.type
_entity_poly.pdbx_seq_one_letter_code
_entity_poly.pdbx_strand_id
1 'polypeptide(L)'
;MTHAIGYAALMTLKVSVMTCYLPTGVNAMLRKVAGAAASKPHVEIRQNGEQFYIKTSTTVRTTEINFLIGQEFNEETVDGRKCKSLATWETESKMYCRQTLLDGNGPRTFWTRELRGDELILTFGADDVVCTRIYVRENK
;
A
#
# COMPACT_ATOMS: atom_id res chain seq x y z
N MET A 1 -17.80 17.07 -5.41
CA MET A 1 -17.75 15.60 -5.46
C MET A 1 -16.93 15.14 -4.27
N THR A 2 -17.62 14.69 -3.25
CA THR A 2 -17.09 14.23 -1.96
C THR A 2 -16.55 12.81 -2.18
N HIS A 3 -15.25 12.67 -2.40
CA HIS A 3 -14.62 11.35 -2.41
C HIS A 3 -14.86 10.67 -1.06
N ALA A 4 -14.98 9.33 -1.06
CA ALA A 4 -15.59 8.47 -0.02
C ALA A 4 -15.01 8.55 1.41
N ILE A 5 -14.13 9.51 1.65
CA ILE A 5 -13.36 9.70 2.86
C ILE A 5 -13.48 11.20 3.22
N GLY A 6 -14.65 11.59 3.70
CA GLY A 6 -14.95 12.96 4.08
C GLY A 6 -13.96 13.48 5.14
N TYR A 7 -13.66 14.79 5.07
CA TYR A 7 -12.98 15.64 6.08
C TYR A 7 -12.04 14.96 7.07
N ALA A 8 -10.73 15.26 6.98
CA ALA A 8 -9.73 14.95 8.02
C ALA A 8 -9.94 13.58 8.71
N ALA A 9 -10.01 12.51 7.92
CA ALA A 9 -10.28 11.18 8.45
C ALA A 9 -9.00 10.54 8.96
N LEU A 10 -8.95 10.22 10.26
CA LEU A 10 -7.98 9.30 10.84
C LEU A 10 -8.58 7.90 10.86
N MET A 11 -7.93 6.95 10.20
CA MET A 11 -8.30 5.55 10.23
C MET A 11 -7.14 4.73 10.78
N THR A 12 -7.44 3.91 11.78
CA THR A 12 -6.52 2.93 12.33
C THR A 12 -6.99 1.55 11.92
N LEU A 13 -6.08 0.73 11.40
CA LEU A 13 -6.37 -0.49 10.69
C LEU A 13 -5.50 -1.64 11.21
N LYS A 14 -6.13 -2.80 11.39
CA LYS A 14 -5.43 -4.08 11.67
C LYS A 14 -5.64 -5.03 10.51
N VAL A 15 -4.60 -5.80 10.18
CA VAL A 15 -4.72 -6.87 9.18
C VAL A 15 -5.72 -7.92 9.68
N SER A 16 -6.75 -8.17 8.87
CA SER A 16 -7.71 -9.24 9.05
C SER A 16 -7.28 -10.49 8.26
N VAL A 17 -6.97 -10.32 6.97
CA VAL A 17 -6.65 -11.44 6.06
C VAL A 17 -5.45 -11.08 5.18
N MET A 18 -4.61 -12.09 4.90
CA MET A 18 -3.50 -11.97 3.96
C MET A 18 -3.42 -13.18 3.02
N THR A 19 -3.39 -12.91 1.71
CA THR A 19 -3.21 -13.92 0.66
C THR A 19 -2.17 -13.45 -0.35
N CYS A 20 -1.19 -14.29 -0.67
CA CYS A 20 -0.22 -14.05 -1.75
C CYS A 20 -0.27 -15.19 -2.75
N TYR A 21 -0.40 -14.85 -4.04
CA TYR A 21 -0.23 -15.81 -5.11
C TYR A 21 1.23 -15.74 -5.61
N LEU A 22 1.98 -16.83 -5.40
CA LEU A 22 3.37 -16.95 -5.81
C LEU A 22 3.50 -18.12 -6.79
N PRO A 23 3.86 -17.89 -8.06
CA PRO A 23 4.18 -18.98 -8.97
C PRO A 23 5.40 -19.79 -8.48
N THR A 24 5.50 -21.05 -8.87
CA THR A 24 6.67 -21.89 -8.55
C THR A 24 7.92 -21.32 -9.24
N GLY A 25 8.95 -20.96 -8.46
CA GLY A 25 10.20 -20.38 -8.97
C GLY A 25 10.43 -18.89 -8.66
N VAL A 26 9.62 -18.27 -7.79
CA VAL A 26 9.78 -16.86 -7.40
C VAL A 26 11.19 -16.53 -6.89
N ASN A 27 11.76 -15.44 -7.42
CA ASN A 27 13.09 -14.95 -7.05
C ASN A 27 13.16 -14.46 -5.59
N ALA A 28 14.37 -14.23 -5.07
CA ALA A 28 14.59 -13.89 -3.66
C ALA A 28 13.93 -12.58 -3.22
N MET A 29 13.81 -11.59 -4.12
CA MET A 29 13.12 -10.33 -3.85
C MET A 29 11.63 -10.57 -3.59
N LEU A 30 10.99 -11.35 -4.46
CA LEU A 30 9.57 -11.70 -4.34
C LEU A 30 9.29 -12.50 -3.06
N ARG A 31 10.21 -13.37 -2.63
CA ARG A 31 10.12 -14.06 -1.33
C ARG A 31 10.20 -13.11 -0.14
N LYS A 32 11.02 -12.05 -0.21
CA LYS A 32 11.05 -11.01 0.84
C LYS A 32 9.75 -10.22 0.89
N VAL A 33 9.19 -9.88 -0.27
CA VAL A 33 7.87 -9.22 -0.35
C VAL A 33 6.81 -10.10 0.30
N ALA A 34 6.77 -11.39 -0.01
CA ALA A 34 5.87 -12.38 0.61
C ALA A 34 6.10 -12.57 2.13
N GLY A 35 7.34 -12.49 2.60
CA GLY A 35 7.66 -12.56 4.03
C GLY A 35 7.23 -11.29 4.78
N ALA A 36 7.53 -10.11 4.24
CA ALA A 36 7.06 -8.84 4.80
C ALA A 36 5.53 -8.76 4.78
N ALA A 37 4.91 -9.35 3.75
CA ALA A 37 3.48 -9.60 3.60
C ALA A 37 2.86 -10.36 4.79
N ALA A 38 3.57 -11.34 5.35
CA ALA A 38 3.10 -12.16 6.46
C ALA A 38 3.11 -11.44 7.83
N SER A 39 3.73 -10.25 7.93
CA SER A 39 3.62 -9.44 9.14
C SER A 39 2.18 -8.95 9.35
N LYS A 40 1.80 -8.66 10.60
CA LYS A 40 0.55 -8.01 10.99
C LYS A 40 0.81 -6.51 11.24
N PRO A 41 1.01 -5.68 10.20
CA PRO A 41 1.25 -4.26 10.38
C PRO A 41 0.04 -3.58 11.02
N HIS A 42 0.34 -2.61 11.88
CA HIS A 42 -0.58 -1.57 12.29
C HIS A 42 -0.50 -0.44 11.27
N VAL A 43 -1.64 -0.08 10.69
CA VAL A 43 -1.69 0.95 9.65
C VAL A 43 -2.54 2.12 10.12
N GLU A 44 -1.95 3.30 10.05
CA GLU A 44 -2.62 4.56 10.30
C GLU A 44 -2.70 5.35 9.00
N ILE A 45 -3.90 5.76 8.62
CA ILE A 45 -4.14 6.58 7.43
C ILE A 45 -4.80 7.87 7.89
N ARG A 46 -4.21 8.99 7.51
CA ARG A 46 -4.79 10.32 7.65
C ARG A 46 -5.01 10.90 6.27
N GLN A 47 -6.18 11.49 6.06
CA GLN A 47 -6.50 12.14 4.79
C GLN A 47 -7.09 13.52 5.01
N ASN A 48 -6.59 14.48 4.26
CA ASN A 48 -7.14 15.82 4.17
C ASN A 48 -7.35 16.19 2.69
N GLY A 49 -8.57 15.99 2.18
CA GLY A 49 -8.86 16.14 0.76
C GLY A 49 -8.08 15.13 -0.08
N GLU A 50 -7.20 15.64 -0.95
CA GLU A 50 -6.31 14.82 -1.79
C GLU A 50 -4.95 14.53 -1.14
N GLN A 51 -4.69 15.10 0.04
CA GLN A 51 -3.45 14.86 0.78
C GLN A 51 -3.61 13.65 1.70
N PHE A 52 -2.67 12.72 1.58
CA PHE A 52 -2.63 11.49 2.36
C PHE A 52 -1.34 11.40 3.14
N TYR A 53 -1.49 10.95 4.38
CA TYR A 53 -0.41 10.44 5.21
C TYR A 53 -0.71 9.00 5.57
N ILE A 54 0.25 8.11 5.36
CA ILE A 54 0.14 6.71 5.72
C ILE A 54 1.35 6.34 6.55
N LYS A 55 1.08 5.80 7.73
CA LYS A 55 2.08 5.19 8.59
C LYS A 55 1.82 3.70 8.70
N THR A 56 2.82 2.90 8.36
CA THR A 56 2.78 1.45 8.48
C THR A 56 3.81 1.02 9.50
N SER A 57 3.36 0.46 10.62
CA SER A 57 4.22 0.02 11.72
C SER A 57 4.22 -1.50 11.82
N THR A 58 5.39 -2.12 11.71
CA THR A 58 5.60 -3.55 11.98
C THR A 58 6.54 -3.72 13.17
N THR A 59 6.73 -4.95 13.66
CA THR A 59 7.68 -5.24 14.74
C THR A 59 9.14 -4.91 14.38
N VAL A 60 9.46 -4.85 13.09
CA VAL A 60 10.83 -4.68 12.58
C VAL A 60 11.08 -3.27 12.05
N ARG A 61 10.08 -2.68 11.39
CA ARG A 61 10.23 -1.38 10.70
C ARG A 61 8.92 -0.60 10.73
N THR A 62 9.06 0.71 10.90
CA THR A 62 7.98 1.68 10.68
C THR A 62 8.32 2.51 9.45
N THR A 63 7.35 2.65 8.53
CA THR A 63 7.46 3.50 7.35
C THR A 63 6.36 4.55 7.36
N GLU A 64 6.68 5.74 6.87
CA GLU A 64 5.75 6.87 6.79
C GLU A 64 5.86 7.49 5.41
N ILE A 65 4.73 7.69 4.75
CA ILE A 65 4.65 8.37 3.45
C ILE A 65 3.62 9.49 3.50
N ASN A 66 3.95 10.61 2.87
CA ASN A 66 3.09 11.76 2.68
C ASN A 66 3.03 12.05 1.18
N PHE A 67 1.84 12.12 0.61
CA PHE A 67 1.68 12.38 -0.82
C PHE A 67 0.37 13.11 -1.12
N LEU A 68 0.34 13.75 -2.29
CA LEU A 68 -0.87 14.30 -2.88
C LEU A 68 -1.26 13.41 -4.07
N ILE A 69 -2.55 13.13 -4.20
CA ILE A 69 -3.06 12.45 -5.39
C ILE A 69 -2.67 13.24 -6.65
N GLY A 70 -2.22 12.53 -7.69
CA GLY A 70 -1.79 13.11 -8.96
C GLY A 70 -0.38 13.71 -8.96
N GLN A 71 0.34 13.70 -7.83
CA GLN A 71 1.73 14.16 -7.76
C GLN A 71 2.71 13.03 -7.45
N GLU A 72 3.89 13.09 -8.06
CA GLU A 72 4.96 12.13 -7.76
C GLU A 72 5.54 12.39 -6.37
N PHE A 73 5.85 11.32 -5.65
CA PHE A 73 6.54 11.37 -4.35
C PHE A 73 7.61 10.30 -4.27
N ASN A 74 8.57 10.50 -3.37
CA ASN A 74 9.62 9.51 -3.12
C ASN A 74 9.16 8.50 -2.09
N GLU A 75 9.40 7.22 -2.37
CA GLU A 75 9.09 6.10 -1.49
C GLU A 75 10.24 5.09 -1.51
N GLU A 76 10.28 4.23 -0.50
CA GLU A 76 11.15 3.06 -0.47
C GLU A 76 10.32 1.79 -0.60
N THR A 77 10.67 0.94 -1.56
CA THR A 77 10.09 -0.40 -1.70
C THR A 77 10.41 -1.27 -0.49
N VAL A 78 9.66 -2.36 -0.30
CA VAL A 78 9.82 -3.28 0.84
C VAL A 78 11.25 -3.84 0.97
N ASP A 79 11.96 -4.00 -0.15
CA ASP A 79 13.33 -4.49 -0.19
C ASP A 79 14.41 -3.41 -0.09
N GLY A 80 14.03 -2.15 0.17
CA GLY A 80 14.94 -1.06 0.47
C GLY A 80 15.37 -0.21 -0.73
N ARG A 81 14.81 -0.45 -1.92
CA ARG A 81 15.15 0.32 -3.11
C ARG A 81 14.30 1.58 -3.21
N LYS A 82 14.94 2.70 -3.52
CA LYS A 82 14.27 3.99 -3.71
C LYS A 82 13.47 3.98 -5.00
N CYS A 83 12.24 4.48 -4.92
CA CYS A 83 11.33 4.59 -6.05
C CYS A 83 10.58 5.93 -6.03
N LYS A 84 10.11 6.33 -7.20
CA LYS A 84 9.10 7.36 -7.39
C LYS A 84 7.74 6.70 -7.50
N SER A 85 6.80 7.21 -6.73
CA SER A 85 5.43 6.72 -6.66
C SER A 85 4.48 7.78 -7.17
N LEU A 86 3.46 7.37 -7.93
CA LEU A 86 2.39 8.24 -8.40
C LEU A 86 1.05 7.57 -8.10
N ALA A 87 0.29 8.15 -7.17
CA ALA A 87 -1.02 7.67 -6.78
C ALA A 87 -2.13 8.46 -7.50
N THR A 88 -3.12 7.75 -8.04
CA THR A 88 -4.26 8.29 -8.77
C THR A 88 -5.54 7.56 -8.40
N TRP A 89 -6.67 8.25 -8.41
CA TRP A 89 -7.98 7.61 -8.30
C TRP A 89 -8.30 6.81 -9.57
N GLU A 90 -8.62 5.53 -9.43
CA GLU A 90 -9.24 4.73 -10.50
C GLU A 90 -10.76 4.84 -10.44
N THR A 91 -11.31 4.89 -9.22
CA THR A 91 -12.73 5.07 -8.94
C THR A 91 -12.89 5.95 -7.71
N GLU A 92 -14.13 6.25 -7.32
CA GLU A 92 -14.43 7.05 -6.11
C GLU A 92 -13.93 6.41 -4.80
N SER A 93 -13.74 5.09 -4.78
CA SER A 93 -13.33 4.31 -3.61
C SER A 93 -12.02 3.54 -3.80
N LYS A 94 -11.41 3.60 -4.99
CA LYS A 94 -10.18 2.86 -5.33
C LYS A 94 -9.11 3.79 -5.86
N MET A 95 -7.94 3.75 -5.23
CA MET A 95 -6.72 4.37 -5.76
C MET A 95 -5.74 3.30 -6.26
N TYR A 96 -5.01 3.65 -7.31
CA TYR A 96 -3.87 2.91 -7.83
C TYR A 96 -2.61 3.74 -7.70
N CYS A 97 -1.51 3.10 -7.36
CA CYS A 97 -0.20 3.72 -7.31
C CYS A 97 0.81 2.89 -8.09
N ARG A 98 1.44 3.55 -9.06
CA ARG A 98 2.59 3.00 -9.77
C ARG A 98 3.86 3.36 -9.03
N GLN A 99 4.76 2.39 -8.86
CA GLN A 99 6.09 2.61 -8.28
C GLN A 99 7.16 2.36 -9.35
N THR A 100 7.99 3.36 -9.61
CA THR A 100 9.09 3.31 -10.57
C THR A 100 10.41 3.42 -9.82
N LEU A 101 11.30 2.44 -9.94
CA LEU A 101 12.61 2.48 -9.29
C LEU A 101 13.43 3.67 -9.81
N LEU A 102 14.13 4.35 -8.91
CA LEU A 102 15.02 5.46 -9.26
C LEU A 102 16.34 4.98 -9.88
N ASP A 103 16.77 3.78 -9.52
CA ASP A 103 18.01 3.18 -10.01
C ASP A 103 17.85 1.67 -10.16
N GLY A 104 18.56 1.12 -11.14
CA GLY A 104 18.55 -0.30 -11.50
C GLY A 104 17.36 -0.75 -12.34
N ASN A 105 17.44 -2.00 -12.80
CA ASN A 105 16.32 -2.72 -13.40
C ASN A 105 15.57 -3.50 -12.30
N GLY A 106 14.25 -3.61 -12.46
CA GLY A 106 13.43 -4.38 -11.53
C GLY A 106 12.02 -4.61 -12.04
N PRO A 107 11.25 -5.47 -11.34
CA PRO A 107 9.87 -5.73 -11.68
C PRO A 107 9.05 -4.45 -11.62
N ARG A 108 7.98 -4.37 -12.43
CA ARG A 108 7.02 -3.27 -12.30
C ARG A 108 6.23 -3.47 -11.04
N THR A 109 6.44 -2.58 -10.07
CA THR A 109 5.77 -2.64 -8.77
C THR A 109 4.61 -1.67 -8.70
N PHE A 110 3.55 -2.08 -8.02
CA PHE A 110 2.36 -1.26 -7.83
C PHE A 110 1.65 -1.62 -6.54
N TRP A 111 0.78 -0.73 -6.10
CA TRP A 111 -0.22 -1.03 -5.07
C TRP A 111 -1.55 -0.34 -5.36
N THR A 112 -2.65 -0.95 -4.95
CA THR A 112 -3.99 -0.36 -4.93
C THR A 112 -4.55 -0.36 -3.54
N ARG A 113 -5.37 0.64 -3.22
CA ARG A 113 -6.16 0.66 -2.00
C ARG A 113 -7.61 0.93 -2.35
N GLU A 114 -8.47 0.01 -1.96
CA GLU A 114 -9.90 0.09 -2.22
C GLU A 114 -10.66 0.01 -0.90
N LEU A 115 -11.52 0.99 -0.65
CA LEU A 115 -12.43 0.97 0.49
C LEU A 115 -13.70 0.23 0.10
N ARG A 116 -14.04 -0.83 0.84
CA ARG A 116 -15.28 -1.59 0.69
C ARG A 116 -15.99 -1.72 2.03
N GLY A 117 -16.95 -0.82 2.28
CA GLY A 117 -17.59 -0.72 3.59
C GLY A 117 -16.57 -0.37 4.67
N ASP A 118 -16.43 -1.25 5.65
CA ASP A 118 -15.49 -1.10 6.78
C ASP A 118 -14.11 -1.73 6.53
N GLU A 119 -13.90 -2.31 5.34
CA GLU A 119 -12.66 -2.95 4.95
C GLU A 119 -11.83 -2.07 4.02
N LEU A 120 -10.52 -2.05 4.24
CA LEU A 120 -9.56 -1.54 3.28
C LEU A 120 -8.86 -2.73 2.62
N ILE A 121 -9.06 -2.90 1.32
CA ILE A 121 -8.40 -3.90 0.50
C ILE A 121 -7.15 -3.26 -0.10
N LEU A 122 -5.98 -3.69 0.36
CA LEU A 122 -4.68 -3.36 -0.20
C LEU A 122 -4.22 -4.49 -1.10
N THR A 123 -4.08 -4.24 -2.39
CA THR A 123 -3.41 -5.15 -3.31
C THR A 123 -2.05 -4.56 -3.66
N PHE A 124 -1.01 -5.37 -3.68
CA PHE A 124 0.32 -4.94 -4.13
C PHE A 124 0.97 -6.06 -4.91
N GLY A 125 1.76 -5.69 -5.90
CA GLY A 125 2.31 -6.65 -6.83
C GLY A 125 3.64 -6.21 -7.41
N ALA A 126 4.32 -7.20 -7.97
CA ALA A 126 5.57 -7.08 -8.69
C ALA A 126 5.53 -8.08 -9.84
N ASP A 127 5.40 -7.58 -11.07
CA ASP A 127 5.12 -8.40 -12.27
C ASP A 127 3.94 -9.36 -12.05
N ASP A 128 4.16 -10.68 -12.13
CA ASP A 128 3.12 -11.72 -12.05
C ASP A 128 2.72 -12.10 -10.61
N VAL A 129 3.38 -11.51 -9.61
CA VAL A 129 3.06 -11.75 -8.19
C VAL A 129 2.11 -10.69 -7.70
N VAL A 130 1.00 -11.16 -7.12
CA VAL A 130 -0.01 -10.30 -6.49
C VAL A 130 -0.28 -10.80 -5.08
N CYS A 131 -0.22 -9.88 -4.13
CA CYS A 131 -0.61 -10.10 -2.74
C CYS A 131 -1.77 -9.15 -2.39
N THR A 132 -2.73 -9.66 -1.64
CA THR A 132 -3.88 -8.91 -1.15
C THR A 132 -3.93 -8.99 0.36
N ARG A 133 -4.00 -7.82 0.99
CA ARG A 133 -4.23 -7.63 2.42
C ARG A 133 -5.59 -6.99 2.61
N ILE A 134 -6.39 -7.58 3.48
CA ILE A 134 -7.64 -6.99 3.93
C ILE A 134 -7.41 -6.46 5.33
N TYR A 135 -7.64 -5.16 5.51
CA TYR A 135 -7.64 -4.52 6.81
C TYR A 135 -9.05 -4.22 7.25
N VAL A 136 -9.28 -4.34 8.56
CA VAL A 136 -10.51 -3.86 9.21
C VAL A 136 -10.17 -2.67 10.10
N ARG A 137 -11.12 -1.75 10.24
CA ARG A 137 -11.01 -0.64 11.19
C ARG A 137 -10.85 -1.18 12.61
N GLU A 138 -9.87 -0.65 13.31
CA GLU A 138 -9.74 -0.88 14.74
C GLU A 138 -10.80 -0.03 15.46
N ASN A 139 -11.82 -0.69 15.98
CA ASN A 139 -12.80 -0.04 16.85
C ASN A 139 -12.15 0.14 18.23
N LYS A 140 -12.15 1.37 18.73
CA LYS A 140 -11.74 1.69 20.10
C LYS A 140 -12.74 1.13 21.11
#